data_AF-A0A0N1EFF7-F1
#
_entry.id   AF-A0A0N1EFF7-F1
#
_cell.length_a   1.000
_cell.length_b   1.000
_cell.length_c   1.000
_cell.angle_alpha   90.00
_cell.angle_beta   90.00
_cell.angle_gamma   90.00
#
_symmetry.space_group_name_H-M   'P 1'
#
loop_
_entity.id
_entity.type
_entity.pdbx_description
1 polymer ?
#
loop_
_entity_poly.entity_id
_entity_poly.type
_entity_poly.pdbx_seq_one_letter_code
_entity_poly.pdbx_strand_id
1 'polypeptide(L)'
;MTAHKPGDPTTLNRLYGRAKGKPLRAGQQALVDNLLPRIAVPLEGPVTSDLLFGDDRPMHFEIGFGGGEHMAGRADMLPNHGFIGAEPFINGVAQALTHVAGDNGASTPLGNVRIHHGDALEVLSRIPDGSLSFLYLLHPDPWPKARHAKRRMMNDGPVDMFAAKLKPGGEFRFGTDHAVYVRHALMVMQRHTDQFEWLCEKPQDFQVRPGGWPETRYENKARTVYGHEVWYFRYRRK
;
A
#
# COMPACT_ATOMS: atom_id res chain seq x y z
N MET A 1 -33.23 -5.17 -13.44
CA MET A 1 -32.91 -5.05 -12.00
C MET A 1 -31.74 -5.97 -11.66
N THR A 2 -30.50 -5.49 -11.75
CA THR A 2 -29.33 -6.27 -11.31
C THR A 2 -29.20 -6.10 -9.80
N ALA A 3 -29.54 -7.13 -9.05
CA ALA A 3 -29.39 -7.18 -7.59
C ALA A 3 -27.98 -6.72 -7.20
N HIS A 4 -27.90 -5.60 -6.48
CA HIS A 4 -26.67 -5.17 -5.83
C HIS A 4 -26.34 -6.20 -4.75
N LYS A 5 -25.48 -7.18 -5.07
CA LYS A 5 -24.94 -8.10 -4.05
C LYS A 5 -24.11 -7.27 -3.05
N PRO A 6 -24.48 -7.26 -1.75
CA PRO A 6 -23.76 -6.53 -0.71
C PRO A 6 -22.33 -7.08 -0.54
N GLY A 7 -21.49 -6.33 0.18
CA GLY A 7 -20.11 -6.68 0.50
C GLY A 7 -19.07 -5.69 0.00
N ASP A 8 -17.84 -5.89 0.43
CA ASP A 8 -16.64 -5.09 0.23
C ASP A 8 -15.38 -5.99 0.24
N PRO A 9 -14.15 -5.47 0.09
CA PRO A 9 -12.97 -6.33 0.01
C PRO A 9 -12.78 -7.30 1.20
N THR A 10 -13.13 -6.89 2.42
CA THR A 10 -13.00 -7.74 3.63
C THR A 10 -14.02 -8.87 3.71
N THR A 11 -15.16 -8.74 3.02
CA THR A 11 -16.22 -9.75 3.00
C THR A 11 -16.23 -10.57 1.72
N LEU A 12 -15.66 -10.05 0.63
CA LEU A 12 -15.54 -10.76 -0.64
C LEU A 12 -14.38 -11.76 -0.66
N ASN A 13 -13.34 -11.56 0.18
CA ASN A 13 -12.13 -12.39 0.27
C ASN A 13 -11.63 -12.85 -1.11
N ARG A 14 -11.56 -11.90 -2.04
CA ARG A 14 -11.20 -12.17 -3.42
C ARG A 14 -10.29 -11.08 -3.94
N LEU A 15 -9.09 -11.51 -4.31
CA LEU A 15 -8.14 -10.68 -5.03
C LEU A 15 -8.67 -10.38 -6.44
N TYR A 16 -8.77 -9.08 -6.75
CA TYR A 16 -9.07 -8.59 -8.10
C TYR A 16 -7.86 -7.87 -8.65
N GLY A 17 -7.45 -8.20 -9.87
CA GLY A 17 -6.29 -7.59 -10.50
C GLY A 17 -5.54 -8.56 -11.39
N ARG A 18 -4.37 -8.14 -11.88
CA ARG A 18 -3.49 -8.97 -12.70
C ARG A 18 -2.48 -9.68 -11.82
N ALA A 19 -2.47 -11.02 -11.86
CA ALA A 19 -1.48 -11.81 -11.11
C ALA A 19 -0.13 -11.94 -11.85
N LYS A 20 -0.12 -12.05 -13.19
CA LYS A 20 1.11 -12.27 -13.98
C LYS A 20 1.21 -11.43 -15.24
N GLY A 21 2.41 -10.90 -15.49
CA GLY A 21 2.74 -9.96 -16.55
C GLY A 21 3.38 -10.62 -17.76
N LYS A 22 4.30 -9.88 -18.40
CA LYS A 22 5.28 -10.45 -19.32
C LYS A 22 6.26 -11.35 -18.55
N PRO A 23 6.94 -12.30 -19.22
CA PRO A 23 8.03 -13.05 -18.60
C PRO A 23 9.04 -12.14 -17.91
N LEU A 24 9.55 -12.54 -16.74
CA LEU A 24 10.58 -11.81 -16.01
C LEU A 24 11.91 -11.91 -16.76
N ARG A 25 12.74 -10.87 -16.63
CA ARG A 25 14.15 -10.94 -17.08
C ARG A 25 14.91 -11.88 -16.15
N ALA A 26 16.00 -12.50 -16.64
CA ALA A 26 16.77 -13.47 -15.87
C ALA A 26 17.20 -12.96 -14.49
N GLY A 27 17.70 -11.71 -14.39
CA GLY A 27 18.06 -11.12 -13.09
C GLY A 27 16.87 -10.92 -12.14
N GLN A 28 15.71 -10.52 -12.67
CA GLN A 28 14.47 -10.41 -11.89
C GLN A 28 13.96 -11.76 -11.41
N GLN A 29 14.04 -12.79 -12.27
CA GLN A 29 13.69 -14.15 -11.90
C GLN A 29 14.62 -14.66 -10.79
N ALA A 30 15.92 -14.42 -10.91
CA ALA A 30 16.90 -14.79 -9.88
C ALA A 30 16.61 -14.11 -8.52
N LEU A 31 16.16 -12.85 -8.52
CA LEU A 31 15.74 -12.17 -7.28
C LEU A 31 14.47 -12.81 -6.68
N VAL A 32 13.48 -13.14 -7.51
CA VAL A 32 12.27 -13.85 -7.07
C VAL A 32 12.62 -15.22 -6.49
N ASP A 33 13.55 -15.94 -7.10
CA ASP A 33 13.88 -17.30 -6.67
C ASP A 33 14.77 -17.32 -5.41
N ASN A 34 15.65 -16.31 -5.24
CA ASN A 34 16.69 -16.34 -4.20
C ASN A 34 16.50 -15.33 -3.08
N LEU A 35 16.01 -14.12 -3.37
CA LEU A 35 15.86 -13.05 -2.36
C LEU A 35 14.47 -13.06 -1.75
N LEU A 36 13.41 -13.18 -2.57
CA LEU A 36 12.04 -13.15 -2.06
C LEU A 36 11.79 -14.15 -0.93
N PRO A 37 12.20 -15.43 -1.01
CA PRO A 37 11.96 -16.39 0.08
C PRO A 37 12.62 -16.00 1.41
N ARG A 38 13.69 -15.19 1.37
CA ARG A 38 14.43 -14.75 2.57
C ARG A 38 13.80 -13.54 3.25
N ILE A 39 13.12 -12.69 2.49
CA ILE A 39 12.48 -11.47 3.00
C ILE A 39 10.95 -11.56 2.94
N ALA A 40 10.41 -12.73 2.63
CA ALA A 40 8.97 -12.96 2.59
C ALA A 40 8.38 -12.81 3.99
N VAL A 41 7.20 -12.20 4.07
CA VAL A 41 6.40 -12.25 5.30
C VAL A 41 5.99 -13.72 5.55
N PRO A 42 6.14 -14.26 6.77
CA PRO A 42 5.70 -15.61 7.10
C PRO A 42 4.24 -15.84 6.72
N LEU A 43 3.91 -17.03 6.23
CA LEU A 43 2.55 -17.36 5.78
C LEU A 43 1.55 -17.49 6.94
N GLU A 44 2.04 -17.84 8.13
CA GLU A 44 1.24 -18.08 9.31
C GLU A 44 1.77 -17.28 10.51
N GLY A 45 0.96 -17.22 11.56
CA GLY A 45 1.30 -16.53 12.80
C GLY A 45 1.16 -15.00 12.74
N PRO A 46 1.33 -14.33 13.89
CA PRO A 46 1.27 -12.88 13.98
C PRO A 46 2.43 -12.23 13.24
N VAL A 47 2.17 -11.05 12.68
CA VAL A 47 3.16 -10.27 11.92
C VAL A 47 3.59 -9.08 12.77
N THR A 48 4.73 -9.22 13.45
CA THR A 48 5.28 -8.22 14.38
C THR A 48 6.66 -7.72 13.95
N SER A 49 7.07 -6.56 14.46
CA SER A 49 8.40 -5.98 14.22
C SER A 49 9.51 -6.95 14.63
N ASP A 50 9.41 -7.49 15.85
CA ASP A 50 10.39 -8.41 16.43
C ASP A 50 10.56 -9.68 15.57
N LEU A 51 9.45 -10.33 15.18
CA LEU A 51 9.50 -11.54 14.34
C LEU A 51 10.09 -11.29 12.94
N LEU A 52 9.84 -10.10 12.37
CA LEU A 52 10.29 -9.79 11.03
C LEU A 52 11.72 -9.25 10.97
N PHE A 53 12.11 -8.46 11.97
CA PHE A 53 13.33 -7.64 11.94
C PHE A 53 14.29 -7.88 13.12
N GLY A 54 13.86 -8.62 14.15
CA GLY A 54 14.67 -9.01 15.30
C GLY A 54 14.70 -7.99 16.45
N ASP A 55 13.91 -6.91 16.36
CA ASP A 55 13.80 -5.89 17.39
C ASP A 55 12.43 -5.17 17.30
N ASP A 56 12.12 -4.39 18.34
CA ASP A 56 10.96 -3.52 18.31
C ASP A 56 11.26 -2.22 17.55
N ARG A 57 10.51 -1.99 16.47
CA ARG A 57 10.65 -0.81 15.62
C ARG A 57 9.30 -0.36 15.05
N PRO A 58 9.12 0.94 14.74
CA PRO A 58 7.90 1.42 14.09
C PRO A 58 7.67 0.73 12.75
N MET A 59 6.45 0.23 12.53
CA MET A 59 6.08 -0.47 11.31
C MET A 59 5.28 0.39 10.33
N HIS A 60 5.56 0.17 9.05
CA HIS A 60 4.91 0.75 7.89
C HIS A 60 4.31 -0.37 7.04
N PHE A 61 3.09 -0.18 6.54
CA PHE A 61 2.44 -1.16 5.66
C PHE A 61 1.96 -0.52 4.36
N GLU A 62 2.34 -1.06 3.21
CA GLU A 62 1.93 -0.58 1.89
C GLU A 62 1.10 -1.63 1.13
N ILE A 63 -0.14 -1.26 0.82
CA ILE A 63 -1.10 -2.07 0.05
C ILE A 63 -0.89 -1.81 -1.44
N GLY A 64 -0.55 -2.86 -2.19
CA GLY A 64 -0.40 -2.78 -3.64
C GLY A 64 0.74 -1.86 -4.04
N PHE A 65 1.95 -2.14 -3.54
CA PHE A 65 3.12 -1.28 -3.75
C PHE A 65 3.58 -1.18 -5.21
N GLY A 66 3.00 -1.98 -6.13
CA GLY A 66 3.35 -1.96 -7.54
C GLY A 66 4.83 -2.28 -7.77
N GLY A 67 5.58 -1.32 -8.31
CA GLY A 67 7.02 -1.46 -8.54
C GLY A 67 7.88 -1.33 -7.28
N GLY A 68 7.29 -0.92 -6.15
CA GLY A 68 7.97 -0.78 -4.87
C GLY A 68 8.81 0.48 -4.71
N GLU A 69 8.74 1.43 -5.64
CA GLU A 69 9.57 2.64 -5.64
C GLU A 69 9.31 3.50 -4.38
N HIS A 70 8.04 3.65 -4.00
CA HIS A 70 7.66 4.40 -2.80
C HIS A 70 8.14 3.69 -1.52
N MET A 71 7.81 2.41 -1.37
CA MET A 71 8.24 1.60 -0.23
C MET A 71 9.76 1.63 -0.05
N ALA A 72 10.52 1.37 -1.13
CA ALA A 72 11.99 1.36 -1.08
C ALA A 72 12.56 2.74 -0.74
N GLY A 73 12.05 3.81 -1.35
CA GLY A 73 12.48 5.18 -1.04
C GLY A 73 12.19 5.57 0.41
N ARG A 74 11.06 5.13 0.98
CA ARG A 74 10.75 5.36 2.41
C ARG A 74 11.66 4.55 3.33
N ALA A 75 11.95 3.30 2.96
CA ALA A 75 12.82 2.41 3.73
C ALA A 75 14.26 2.92 3.80
N ASP A 76 14.76 3.50 2.71
CA ASP A 76 16.07 4.17 2.65
C ASP A 76 16.11 5.43 3.55
N MET A 77 15.07 6.26 3.51
CA MET A 77 14.97 7.47 4.35
C MET A 77 14.83 7.18 5.85
N LEU A 78 14.33 5.99 6.22
CA LEU A 78 13.99 5.61 7.59
C LEU A 78 14.58 4.23 7.95
N PRO A 79 15.92 4.10 8.09
CA PRO A 79 16.57 2.80 8.30
C PRO A 79 16.16 2.12 9.62
N ASN A 80 15.72 2.90 10.62
CA ASN A 80 15.27 2.40 11.92
C ASN A 80 13.78 2.01 11.95
N HIS A 81 13.10 2.02 10.80
CA HIS A 81 11.69 1.63 10.67
C HIS A 81 11.57 0.34 9.86
N GLY A 82 10.56 -0.47 10.14
CA GLY A 82 10.26 -1.69 9.40
C GLY A 82 9.18 -1.46 8.34
N PHE A 83 9.39 -1.96 7.14
CA PHE A 83 8.46 -1.81 6.02
C PHE A 83 7.94 -3.17 5.56
N ILE A 84 6.63 -3.26 5.43
CA ILE A 84 5.94 -4.44 4.92
C ILE A 84 5.14 -4.01 3.69
N GLY A 85 5.42 -4.62 2.55
CA GLY A 85 4.66 -4.40 1.32
C GLY A 85 3.92 -5.66 0.90
N ALA A 86 2.68 -5.52 0.45
CA ALA A 86 1.93 -6.61 -0.17
C ALA A 86 1.53 -6.27 -1.62
N GLU A 87 1.87 -7.15 -2.56
CA GLU A 87 1.58 -6.97 -3.99
C GLU A 87 1.24 -8.32 -4.65
N PRO A 88 0.06 -8.47 -5.26
CA PRO A 88 -0.32 -9.69 -5.98
C PRO A 88 0.37 -9.87 -7.34
N PHE A 89 0.90 -8.80 -7.94
CA PHE A 89 1.48 -8.85 -9.28
C PHE A 89 2.96 -9.18 -9.23
N ILE A 90 3.34 -10.39 -9.67
CA ILE A 90 4.72 -10.88 -9.58
C ILE A 90 5.76 -9.98 -10.28
N ASN A 91 5.38 -9.29 -11.37
CA ASN A 91 6.30 -8.35 -12.03
C ASN A 91 6.55 -7.09 -11.18
N GLY A 92 5.57 -6.65 -10.39
CA GLY A 92 5.73 -5.58 -9.42
C GLY A 92 6.65 -6.01 -8.28
N VAL A 93 6.39 -7.20 -7.71
CA VAL A 93 7.27 -7.84 -6.70
C VAL A 93 8.72 -7.92 -7.19
N ALA A 94 8.93 -8.40 -8.42
CA ALA A 94 10.26 -8.52 -9.00
C ALA A 94 10.96 -7.16 -9.21
N GLN A 95 10.20 -6.09 -9.47
CA GLN A 95 10.75 -4.73 -9.54
C GLN A 95 11.11 -4.21 -8.14
N ALA A 96 10.26 -4.43 -7.15
CA ALA A 96 10.52 -4.04 -5.76
C ALA A 96 11.78 -4.74 -5.22
N LEU A 97 11.97 -6.03 -5.54
CA LEU A 97 13.18 -6.76 -5.17
C LEU A 97 14.45 -6.16 -5.79
N THR A 98 14.38 -5.60 -6.99
CA THR A 98 15.53 -4.90 -7.59
C THR A 98 15.93 -3.69 -6.76
N HIS A 99 14.96 -2.89 -6.32
CA HIS A 99 15.21 -1.75 -5.44
C HIS A 99 15.78 -2.19 -4.08
N VAL A 100 15.17 -3.22 -3.47
CA VAL A 100 15.63 -3.77 -2.18
C VAL A 100 17.03 -4.36 -2.28
N ALA A 101 17.40 -4.95 -3.42
CA ALA A 101 18.73 -5.52 -3.65
C ALA A 101 19.82 -4.47 -3.99
N GLY A 102 19.49 -3.18 -3.98
CA GLY A 102 20.47 -2.11 -4.24
C GLY A 102 20.60 -1.72 -5.72
N ASP A 103 19.56 -1.93 -6.53
CA ASP A 103 19.46 -1.45 -7.93
C ASP A 103 20.68 -1.80 -8.81
N ASN A 104 21.13 -3.06 -8.73
CA ASN A 104 22.33 -3.57 -9.42
C ASN A 104 23.64 -2.87 -9.00
N GLY A 105 23.73 -2.49 -7.72
CA GLY A 105 24.91 -1.83 -7.14
C GLY A 105 24.86 -0.30 -7.18
N ALA A 106 23.73 0.29 -7.59
CA ALA A 106 23.53 1.74 -7.56
C ALA A 106 23.25 2.27 -6.14
N SER A 107 22.77 1.43 -5.23
CA SER A 107 22.48 1.76 -3.84
C SER A 107 22.80 0.61 -2.89
N THR A 108 22.85 0.89 -1.60
CA THR A 108 23.02 -0.14 -0.56
C THR A 108 21.74 -0.98 -0.46
N PRO A 109 21.82 -2.32 -0.37
CA PRO A 109 20.65 -3.15 -0.15
C PRO A 109 19.87 -2.78 1.13
N LEU A 110 18.54 -2.82 1.05
CA LEU A 110 17.65 -2.43 2.14
C LEU A 110 17.35 -3.62 3.05
N GLY A 111 17.84 -3.58 4.29
CA GLY A 111 17.63 -4.64 5.28
C GLY A 111 16.27 -4.61 6.00
N ASN A 112 15.57 -3.48 5.91
CA ASN A 112 14.37 -3.16 6.68
C ASN A 112 13.04 -3.30 5.90
N VAL A 113 13.05 -4.11 4.83
CA VAL A 113 11.86 -4.38 4.00
C VAL A 113 11.49 -5.87 4.06
N ARG A 114 10.19 -6.16 4.17
CA ARG A 114 9.59 -7.50 4.00
C ARG A 114 8.48 -7.43 2.96
N ILE A 115 8.35 -8.49 2.16
CA ILE A 115 7.42 -8.53 1.04
C ILE A 115 6.45 -9.69 1.18
N HIS A 116 5.19 -9.45 0.89
CA HIS A 116 4.20 -10.48 0.66
C HIS A 116 3.75 -10.45 -0.81
N HIS A 117 3.94 -11.57 -1.51
CA HIS A 117 3.39 -11.78 -2.84
C HIS A 117 2.01 -12.40 -2.72
N GLY A 118 0.96 -11.58 -2.68
CA GLY A 118 -0.40 -12.03 -2.43
C GLY A 118 -1.36 -10.91 -2.02
N ASP A 119 -2.44 -11.28 -1.34
CA ASP A 119 -3.46 -10.33 -0.89
C ASP A 119 -2.96 -9.56 0.35
N ALA A 120 -3.04 -8.23 0.27
CA ALA A 120 -2.63 -7.37 1.37
C ALA A 120 -3.48 -7.56 2.63
N LEU A 121 -4.77 -7.88 2.48
CA LEU A 121 -5.67 -8.07 3.62
C LEU A 121 -5.33 -9.34 4.42
N GLU A 122 -4.79 -10.38 3.77
CA GLU A 122 -4.33 -11.60 4.45
C GLU A 122 -3.21 -11.30 5.43
N VAL A 123 -2.21 -10.50 5.03
CA VAL A 123 -1.12 -10.10 5.93
C VAL A 123 -1.61 -9.07 6.94
N LEU A 124 -2.34 -8.06 6.50
CA LEU A 124 -2.79 -6.98 7.37
C LEU A 124 -3.66 -7.49 8.53
N SER A 125 -4.49 -8.50 8.30
CA SER A 125 -5.31 -9.14 9.34
C SER A 125 -4.48 -9.78 10.45
N ARG A 126 -3.26 -10.24 10.15
CA ARG A 126 -2.33 -10.90 11.09
C ARG A 126 -1.39 -9.93 11.81
N ILE A 127 -1.36 -8.66 11.39
CA ILE A 127 -0.66 -7.61 12.13
C ILE A 127 -1.49 -7.32 13.40
N PRO A 128 -0.89 -7.23 14.61
CA PRO A 128 -1.65 -6.88 15.80
C PRO A 128 -2.21 -5.45 15.71
N ASP A 129 -3.33 -5.23 16.39
CA ASP A 129 -3.97 -3.92 16.43
C ASP A 129 -3.04 -2.88 17.09
N GLY A 130 -3.14 -1.62 16.65
CA GLY A 130 -2.31 -0.54 17.17
C GLY A 130 -0.80 -0.67 16.91
N SER A 131 -0.37 -1.56 16.01
CA SER A 131 1.06 -1.82 15.76
C SER A 131 1.66 -1.01 14.61
N LEU A 132 0.83 -0.50 13.70
CA LEU A 132 1.30 0.29 12.55
C LEU A 132 1.41 1.77 12.90
N SER A 133 2.52 2.38 12.50
CA SER A 133 2.69 3.84 12.54
C SER A 133 2.18 4.49 11.25
N PHE A 134 2.30 3.80 10.13
CA PHE A 134 1.81 4.27 8.83
C PHE A 134 1.19 3.14 8.01
N LEU A 135 0.13 3.47 7.29
CA LEU A 135 -0.49 2.61 6.28
C LEU A 135 -0.65 3.40 4.98
N TYR A 136 -0.25 2.78 3.86
CA TYR A 136 -0.26 3.41 2.54
C TYR A 136 -1.17 2.66 1.58
N LEU A 137 -1.97 3.42 0.83
CA LEU A 137 -2.78 2.94 -0.29
C LEU A 137 -2.62 3.91 -1.46
N LEU A 138 -1.70 3.62 -2.38
CA LEU A 138 -1.25 4.59 -3.39
C LEU A 138 -1.62 4.12 -4.79
N HIS A 139 -2.34 4.95 -5.53
CA HIS A 139 -2.85 4.67 -6.88
C HIS A 139 -3.54 3.30 -7.04
N PRO A 140 -4.44 2.90 -6.11
CA PRO A 140 -5.15 1.62 -6.24
C PRO A 140 -6.06 1.58 -7.49
N ASP A 141 -6.38 0.37 -7.93
CA ASP A 141 -7.27 0.13 -9.07
C ASP A 141 -8.62 0.86 -8.93
N PRO A 142 -8.99 1.77 -9.86
CA PRO A 142 -10.10 2.68 -9.66
C PRO A 142 -11.49 2.08 -9.82
N TRP A 143 -11.60 0.92 -10.49
CA TRP A 143 -12.86 0.23 -10.76
C TRP A 143 -14.00 1.20 -11.15
N PRO A 144 -13.90 1.93 -12.28
CA PRO A 144 -14.74 3.11 -12.55
C PRO A 144 -16.24 2.77 -12.67
N LYS A 145 -16.58 1.55 -13.08
CA LYS A 145 -17.98 1.10 -13.24
C LYS A 145 -18.64 0.94 -11.86
N ALA A 146 -19.82 1.53 -11.66
CA ALA A 146 -20.55 1.50 -10.39
C ALA A 146 -20.72 0.08 -9.79
N ARG A 147 -21.02 -0.92 -10.63
CA ARG A 147 -21.12 -2.33 -10.22
C ARG A 147 -19.84 -2.93 -9.61
N HIS A 148 -18.69 -2.29 -9.79
CA HIS A 148 -17.40 -2.71 -9.26
C HIS A 148 -16.96 -1.89 -8.04
N ALA A 149 -17.77 -0.96 -7.54
CA ALA A 149 -17.40 -0.10 -6.40
C ALA A 149 -16.97 -0.92 -5.16
N LYS A 150 -17.63 -2.05 -4.91
CA LYS A 150 -17.27 -2.99 -3.83
C LYS A 150 -15.89 -3.66 -3.93
N ARG A 151 -15.20 -3.51 -5.06
CA ARG A 151 -13.83 -4.02 -5.25
C ARG A 151 -12.77 -3.00 -4.83
N ARG A 152 -13.16 -1.74 -4.63
CA ARG A 152 -12.23 -0.68 -4.25
C ARG A 152 -11.79 -0.90 -2.81
N MET A 153 -10.50 -0.72 -2.56
CA MET A 153 -9.95 -0.87 -1.21
C MET A 153 -10.49 0.20 -0.24
N MET A 154 -10.88 1.38 -0.73
CA MET A 154 -11.61 2.35 0.11
C MET A 154 -13.07 1.94 0.20
N ASN A 155 -13.39 1.03 1.11
CA ASN A 155 -14.75 0.74 1.57
C ASN A 155 -14.71 0.60 3.10
N ASP A 156 -15.88 0.47 3.74
CA ASP A 156 -15.98 0.53 5.20
C ASP A 156 -15.14 -0.54 5.90
N GLY A 157 -15.27 -1.82 5.54
CA GLY A 157 -14.53 -2.91 6.18
C GLY A 157 -13.00 -2.75 6.13
N PRO A 158 -12.38 -2.49 4.96
CA PRO A 158 -10.95 -2.20 4.90
C PRO A 158 -10.55 -0.98 5.73
N VAL A 159 -11.33 0.11 5.70
CA VAL A 159 -11.00 1.34 6.45
C VAL A 159 -11.08 1.10 7.96
N ASP A 160 -12.08 0.35 8.44
CA ASP A 160 -12.16 -0.10 9.84
C ASP A 160 -10.93 -0.94 10.22
N MET A 161 -10.51 -1.86 9.34
CA MET A 161 -9.29 -2.62 9.55
C MET A 161 -8.06 -1.70 9.60
N PHE A 162 -7.95 -0.69 8.74
CA PHE A 162 -6.83 0.27 8.78
C PHE A 162 -6.78 1.01 10.11
N ALA A 163 -7.94 1.45 10.61
CA ALA A 163 -8.05 2.12 11.89
C ALA A 163 -7.67 1.22 13.06
N ALA A 164 -8.03 -0.08 13.02
CA ALA A 164 -7.66 -1.04 14.05
C ALA A 164 -6.15 -1.31 14.07
N LYS A 165 -5.51 -1.42 12.89
CA LYS A 165 -4.07 -1.73 12.79
C LYS A 165 -3.16 -0.53 13.08
N LEU A 166 -3.63 0.70 12.84
CA LEU A 166 -2.89 1.91 13.17
C LEU A 166 -2.92 2.20 14.67
N LYS A 167 -1.77 2.57 15.24
CA LYS A 167 -1.70 3.14 16.59
C LYS A 167 -2.40 4.50 16.66
N PRO A 168 -2.92 4.92 17.84
CA PRO A 168 -3.35 6.31 18.02
C PRO A 168 -2.25 7.30 17.60
N GLY A 169 -2.62 8.29 16.79
CA GLY A 169 -1.69 9.24 16.18
C GLY A 169 -0.96 8.73 14.93
N GLY A 170 -1.08 7.45 14.56
CA GLY A 170 -0.56 6.90 13.30
C GLY A 170 -1.25 7.50 12.07
N GLU A 171 -0.62 7.42 10.90
CA GLU A 171 -1.16 8.03 9.68
C GLU A 171 -1.59 6.99 8.63
N PHE A 172 -2.82 7.12 8.15
CA PHE A 172 -3.26 6.54 6.89
C PHE A 172 -3.01 7.53 5.75
N ARG A 173 -2.29 7.07 4.72
CA ARG A 173 -1.90 7.86 3.55
C ARG A 173 -2.49 7.24 2.29
N PHE A 174 -3.32 8.01 1.60
CA PHE A 174 -4.02 7.57 0.40
C PHE A 174 -3.69 8.48 -0.78
N GLY A 175 -3.33 7.91 -1.93
CA GLY A 175 -3.03 8.65 -3.15
C GLY A 175 -3.85 8.14 -4.32
N THR A 176 -4.40 9.02 -5.16
CA THR A 176 -5.07 8.62 -6.40
C THR A 176 -5.05 9.73 -7.44
N ASP A 177 -5.03 9.35 -8.71
CA ASP A 177 -5.14 10.23 -9.88
C ASP A 177 -6.49 10.05 -10.61
N HIS A 178 -7.42 9.28 -10.03
CA HIS A 178 -8.68 8.94 -10.69
C HIS A 178 -9.90 9.63 -10.05
N ALA A 179 -10.57 10.49 -10.82
CA ALA A 179 -11.67 11.34 -10.35
C ALA A 179 -12.88 10.58 -9.74
N VAL A 180 -13.15 9.35 -10.17
CA VAL A 180 -14.20 8.52 -9.54
C VAL A 180 -13.73 7.97 -8.19
N TYR A 181 -12.44 7.65 -8.06
CA TYR A 181 -11.92 7.07 -6.83
C TYR A 181 -11.78 8.14 -5.75
N VAL A 182 -11.28 9.34 -6.09
CA VAL A 182 -11.18 10.44 -5.12
C VAL A 182 -12.54 10.78 -4.49
N ARG A 183 -13.60 10.88 -5.29
CA ARG A 183 -14.97 11.13 -4.80
C ARG A 183 -15.48 10.01 -3.91
N HIS A 184 -15.18 8.77 -4.28
CA HIS A 184 -15.57 7.59 -3.51
C HIS A 184 -14.83 7.52 -2.17
N ALA A 185 -13.52 7.77 -2.16
CA ALA A 185 -12.69 7.79 -0.95
C ALA A 185 -13.16 8.87 0.02
N LEU A 186 -13.43 10.09 -0.47
CA LEU A 186 -13.98 11.17 0.34
C LEU A 186 -15.32 10.77 1.00
N MET A 187 -16.24 10.20 0.22
CA MET A 187 -17.54 9.74 0.72
C MET A 187 -17.40 8.64 1.79
N VAL A 188 -16.45 7.72 1.62
CA VAL A 188 -16.16 6.68 2.62
C VAL A 188 -15.62 7.32 3.88
N MET A 189 -14.56 8.13 3.78
CA MET A 189 -13.90 8.74 4.94
C MET A 189 -14.81 9.66 5.76
N GLN A 190 -15.82 10.27 5.16
CA GLN A 190 -16.85 11.04 5.90
C GLN A 190 -17.59 10.19 6.95
N ARG A 191 -17.73 8.87 6.73
CA ARG A 191 -18.35 7.94 7.68
C ARG A 191 -17.42 7.49 8.81
N HIS A 192 -16.12 7.74 8.68
CA HIS A 192 -15.07 7.27 9.60
C HIS A 192 -14.41 8.44 10.35
N THR A 193 -15.11 9.56 10.50
CA THR A 193 -14.58 10.78 11.14
C THR A 193 -14.45 10.66 12.65
N ASP A 194 -15.07 9.65 13.26
CA ASP A 194 -14.88 9.23 14.64
C ASP A 194 -13.55 8.50 14.85
N GLN A 195 -13.07 7.78 13.84
CA GLN A 195 -11.82 7.01 13.87
C GLN A 195 -10.63 7.80 13.30
N PHE A 196 -10.88 8.67 12.32
CA PHE A 196 -9.85 9.42 11.62
C PHE A 196 -10.07 10.93 11.68
N GLU A 197 -8.96 11.65 11.78
CA GLU A 197 -8.89 13.09 11.60
C GLU A 197 -8.22 13.38 10.25
N TRP A 198 -8.88 14.19 9.41
CA TRP A 198 -8.28 14.62 8.15
C TRP A 198 -7.27 15.74 8.40
N LEU A 199 -6.05 15.58 7.90
CA LEU A 199 -4.94 16.54 8.12
C LEU A 199 -4.83 17.62 7.04
N CYS A 200 -5.76 17.68 6.08
CA CYS A 200 -5.79 18.75 5.08
C CYS A 200 -6.78 19.83 5.54
N GLU A 201 -6.36 21.09 5.50
CA GLU A 201 -7.17 22.24 5.90
C GLU A 201 -7.75 22.98 4.68
N LYS A 202 -7.04 22.95 3.55
CA LYS A 202 -7.38 23.66 2.31
C LYS A 202 -7.34 22.73 1.10
N PRO A 203 -8.04 23.08 0.01
CA PRO A 203 -8.07 22.24 -1.18
C PRO A 203 -6.68 21.94 -1.78
N GLN A 204 -5.75 22.89 -1.69
CA GLN A 204 -4.40 22.72 -2.21
C GLN A 204 -3.60 21.67 -1.43
N ASP A 205 -3.90 21.45 -0.15
CA ASP A 205 -3.13 20.55 0.72
C ASP A 205 -3.19 19.09 0.26
N PHE A 206 -4.28 18.71 -0.41
CA PHE A 206 -4.43 17.38 -0.99
C PHE A 206 -4.16 17.33 -2.49
N GLN A 207 -3.69 18.42 -3.11
CA GLN A 207 -3.23 18.46 -4.52
C GLN A 207 -1.70 18.53 -4.64
N VAL A 208 -1.03 18.88 -3.54
CA VAL A 208 0.43 18.95 -3.43
C VAL A 208 0.96 17.70 -2.73
N ARG A 209 2.02 17.11 -3.29
CA ARG A 209 2.67 15.94 -2.70
C ARG A 209 3.26 16.32 -1.32
N PRO A 210 2.88 15.62 -0.24
CA PRO A 210 3.38 15.92 1.10
C PRO A 210 4.84 15.47 1.27
N GLY A 211 5.51 16.03 2.27
CA GLY A 211 6.88 15.64 2.64
C GLY A 211 7.01 14.16 3.01
N GLY A 212 8.15 13.57 2.67
CA GLY A 212 8.43 12.16 2.92
C GLY A 212 7.52 11.20 2.16
N TRP A 213 7.03 11.60 0.98
CA TRP A 213 6.28 10.78 0.04
C TRP A 213 7.08 10.68 -1.26
N PRO A 214 7.91 9.64 -1.44
CA PRO A 214 8.62 9.44 -2.70
C PRO A 214 7.64 9.33 -3.87
N GLU A 215 7.99 9.91 -5.02
CA GLU A 215 7.15 9.87 -6.21
C GLU A 215 7.00 8.43 -6.72
N THR A 216 5.77 8.01 -7.00
CA THR A 216 5.55 6.72 -7.67
C THR A 216 5.65 6.87 -9.18
N ARG A 217 5.96 5.78 -9.88
CA ARG A 217 5.88 5.76 -11.35
C ARG A 217 4.48 6.10 -11.87
N TYR A 218 3.44 5.68 -11.15
CA TYR A 218 2.05 5.97 -11.50
C TYR A 218 1.74 7.46 -11.38
N GLU A 219 2.20 8.10 -10.32
CA GLU A 219 2.11 9.55 -10.12
C GLU A 219 2.81 10.31 -11.24
N ASN A 220 4.07 9.97 -11.53
CA ASN A 220 4.83 10.61 -12.60
C ASN A 220 4.10 10.47 -13.95
N LYS A 221 3.60 9.26 -14.25
CA LYS A 221 2.86 8.99 -15.48
C LYS A 221 1.53 9.74 -15.56
N ALA A 222 0.79 9.82 -14.46
CA ALA A 222 -0.46 10.58 -14.37
C ALA A 222 -0.23 12.04 -14.78
N ARG A 223 0.81 12.68 -14.25
CA ARG A 223 1.14 14.08 -14.54
C ARG A 223 1.73 14.28 -15.95
N THR A 224 2.74 13.50 -16.31
CA THR A 224 3.54 13.76 -17.53
C THR A 224 2.97 13.18 -18.80
N VAL A 225 2.17 12.10 -18.72
CA VAL A 225 1.63 11.40 -19.89
C VAL A 225 0.13 11.67 -20.06
N TYR A 226 -0.63 11.67 -18.97
CA TYR A 226 -2.08 11.78 -19.02
C TYR A 226 -2.60 13.19 -18.68
N GLY A 227 -1.77 14.06 -18.13
CA GLY A 227 -2.19 15.39 -17.66
C GLY A 227 -3.23 15.33 -16.55
N HIS A 228 -3.27 14.24 -15.78
CA HIS A 228 -4.20 14.07 -14.67
C HIS A 228 -3.70 14.81 -13.43
N GLU A 229 -4.66 15.35 -12.65
CA GLU A 229 -4.41 15.74 -11.27
C GLU A 229 -4.12 14.49 -10.42
N VAL A 230 -3.27 14.67 -9.40
CA VAL A 230 -3.02 13.64 -8.39
C VAL A 230 -3.39 14.21 -7.04
N TRP A 231 -4.17 13.44 -6.28
CA TRP A 231 -4.67 13.82 -4.98
C TRP A 231 -4.03 12.97 -3.88
N TYR A 232 -3.57 13.62 -2.81
CA TYR A 232 -2.85 13.03 -1.68
C TYR A 232 -3.61 13.31 -0.39
N PHE A 233 -4.06 12.27 0.28
CA PHE A 233 -4.82 12.35 1.52
C PHE A 233 -3.98 11.83 2.67
N ARG A 234 -4.05 12.56 3.79
CA ARG A 234 -3.44 12.18 5.06
C ARG A 234 -4.49 12.20 6.15
N TYR A 235 -4.69 11.07 6.78
CA TYR A 235 -5.60 10.91 7.89
C TYR A 235 -4.84 10.42 9.11
N ARG A 236 -4.99 11.11 10.24
CA ARG A 236 -4.45 10.69 11.53
C ARG A 236 -5.46 9.80 12.24
N ARG A 237 -5.03 8.65 12.72
CA ARG A 237 -5.82 7.79 13.61
C ARG A 237 -6.02 8.52 14.93
N LYS A 238 -7.29 8.69 15.33
CA LYS A 238 -7.64 9.25 16.65
C LYS A 238 -7.33 8.29 17.78
#